data_AF-A0A918V0J0-F1
#
_entry.id   AF-A0A918V0J0-F1
#
_cell.length_a   1.000
_cell.length_b   1.000
_cell.length_c   1.000
_cell.angle_alpha   90.00
_cell.angle_beta   90.00
_cell.angle_gamma   90.00
#
_symmetry.space_group_name_H-M   'P 1'
#
loop_
_entity.id
_entity.type
_entity.pdbx_description
1 polymer ?
#
loop_
_entity_poly.entity_id
_entity_poly.type
_entity_poly.pdbx_seq_one_letter_code
_entity_poly.pdbx_strand_id
1 'polypeptide(L)'
;MAVRYTREMLAEAAARTDDWDAAIRWCGRTPTPGTKRYVRQKMSEAGIDVSHLADRRVRHTERILNEAVVASTSVQEVVRRLGLSPVGGNHTHISRRIAALGIDISHFRPQRRRPARRTADALLSLGSPDGGRVPGRRLRRALLGLGVPDACAMCDTGPEWNGNPLRLEVDHVNGEWWDNRRENLRLLCPNCHSVTDTYRGRKRVSTP
;
A
#
# COMPACT_ATOMS: atom_id res chain seq x y z
N MET A 1 -4.86 37.97 23.00
CA MET A 1 -4.61 39.22 22.24
C MET A 1 -3.94 38.87 20.92
N ALA A 2 -4.42 39.40 19.79
CA ALA A 2 -3.84 39.11 18.48
C ALA A 2 -2.53 39.89 18.29
N VAL A 3 -1.39 39.22 18.44
CA VAL A 3 -0.08 39.80 18.07
C VAL A 3 -0.12 40.17 16.60
N ARG A 4 -0.06 41.48 16.31
CA ARG A 4 0.11 42.01 14.95
C ARG A 4 1.57 41.85 14.58
N TYR A 5 1.86 41.11 13.51
CA TYR A 5 3.22 41.00 12.99
C TYR A 5 3.56 42.28 12.23
N THR A 6 4.27 43.20 12.87
CA THR A 6 4.84 44.38 12.20
C THR A 6 6.12 43.99 11.48
N ARG A 7 6.46 44.72 10.41
CA ARG A 7 7.69 44.50 9.64
C ARG A 7 8.94 44.58 10.52
N GLU A 8 8.99 45.56 11.42
CA GLU A 8 10.10 45.77 12.37
C GLU A 8 10.29 44.57 13.29
N MET A 9 9.19 44.09 13.89
CA MET A 9 9.22 42.93 14.78
C MET A 9 9.68 41.66 14.05
N LEU A 10 9.25 41.46 12.80
CA LEU A 10 9.70 40.34 11.99
C LEU A 10 11.18 40.46 11.57
N ALA A 11 11.64 41.65 11.22
CA ALA A 11 13.03 41.89 10.84
C ALA A 11 13.98 41.67 12.02
N GLU A 12 13.60 42.13 13.22
CA GLU A 12 14.38 41.92 14.43
C GLU A 12 14.39 40.44 14.87
N ALA A 13 13.26 39.75 14.74
CA ALA A 13 13.19 38.30 14.98
C ALA A 13 14.13 37.53 14.03
N ALA A 14 14.12 37.87 12.75
CA ALA A 14 14.98 37.25 11.75
C ALA A 14 16.47 37.56 12.00
N ALA A 15 16.82 38.79 12.39
CA ALA A 15 18.21 39.18 12.63
C ALA A 15 18.83 38.55 13.90
N ARG A 16 18.02 38.27 14.92
CA ARG A 16 18.51 37.78 16.23
C ARG A 16 18.45 36.25 16.39
N THR A 17 17.97 35.53 15.39
CA THR A 17 17.78 34.09 15.48
C THR A 17 18.23 33.38 14.21
N ASP A 18 18.67 32.14 14.37
CA ASP A 18 19.09 31.27 13.27
C ASP A 18 18.08 30.11 13.03
N ASP A 19 16.96 30.12 13.75
CA ASP A 19 15.98 29.03 13.77
C ASP A 19 14.54 29.56 13.75
N TRP A 20 13.68 28.93 12.95
CA TRP A 20 12.27 29.33 12.80
C TRP A 20 11.46 29.22 14.10
N ASP A 21 11.77 28.26 14.98
CA ASP A 21 11.05 28.12 16.25
C ASP A 21 11.50 29.21 17.22
N ALA A 22 12.79 29.53 17.22
CA ALA A 22 13.33 30.66 17.98
C ALA A 22 12.73 31.99 17.50
N ALA A 23 12.66 32.25 16.19
CA ALA A 23 12.04 33.44 15.61
C ALA A 23 10.56 33.59 16.03
N ILE A 24 9.79 32.49 16.01
CA ILE A 24 8.37 32.51 16.39
C ILE A 24 8.17 32.72 17.89
N ARG A 25 9.03 32.10 18.72
CA ARG A 25 9.05 32.35 20.17
C ARG A 25 9.41 33.79 20.48
N TRP A 26 10.36 34.36 19.74
CA TRP A 26 10.74 35.76 19.85
C TRP A 26 9.55 36.68 19.54
N CYS A 27 8.75 36.36 18.52
CA CYS A 27 7.48 37.06 18.24
C CYS A 27 6.36 36.80 19.28
N GLY A 28 6.66 36.15 20.41
CA GLY A 28 5.71 35.91 21.49
C GLY A 28 4.65 34.84 21.19
N ARG A 29 4.91 33.93 20.25
CA ARG A 29 3.98 32.85 19.89
C ARG A 29 4.58 31.46 20.09
N THR A 30 3.71 30.47 20.22
CA THR A 30 4.09 29.07 20.21
C THR A 30 4.33 28.57 18.78
N PRO A 31 5.45 27.87 18.51
CA PRO A 31 5.74 27.32 17.19
C PRO A 31 4.80 26.18 16.80
N THR A 32 3.72 26.50 16.09
CA THR A 32 2.83 25.50 15.48
C THR A 32 3.00 25.43 13.96
N PRO A 33 2.57 24.35 13.27
CA PRO A 33 2.64 24.28 11.81
C PRO A 33 1.92 25.43 11.09
N GLY A 34 0.80 25.92 11.66
CA GLY A 34 0.04 27.06 11.13
C GLY A 34 0.76 28.38 11.36
N THR A 35 1.25 28.61 12.59
CA THR A 35 2.00 29.84 12.92
C THR A 35 3.28 29.95 12.08
N LYS A 36 4.01 28.85 11.88
CA LYS A 36 5.19 28.80 11.00
C LYS A 36 4.87 29.23 9.57
N ARG A 37 3.77 28.71 9.01
CA ARG A 37 3.32 29.07 7.65
C ARG A 37 3.01 30.56 7.57
N TYR A 38 2.27 31.08 8.55
CA TYR A 38 1.85 32.48 8.58
C TYR A 38 3.02 33.45 8.75
N VAL A 39 3.98 33.15 9.64
CA VAL A 39 5.17 34.00 9.84
C VAL A 39 6.09 33.99 8.63
N ARG A 40 6.31 32.83 7.98
CA ARG A 40 7.05 32.74 6.71
C ARG A 40 6.44 33.61 5.63
N GLN A 41 5.11 33.52 5.47
CA GLN A 41 4.38 34.35 4.52
C GLN A 41 4.59 35.84 4.83
N LYS A 42 4.46 36.25 6.10
CA LYS A 42 4.62 37.66 6.48
C LYS A 42 6.05 38.18 6.33
N MET A 43 7.07 37.37 6.63
CA MET A 43 8.48 37.74 6.39
C MET A 43 8.79 37.87 4.90
N SER A 44 8.22 36.99 4.07
CA SER A 44 8.33 37.08 2.61
C SER A 44 7.61 38.31 2.04
N GLU A 45 6.38 38.60 2.49
CA GLU A 45 5.61 39.80 2.09
C GLU A 45 6.34 41.10 2.49
N ALA A 46 7.07 41.07 3.60
CA ALA A 46 7.84 42.21 4.09
C ALA A 46 9.24 42.36 3.47
N GLY A 47 9.65 41.43 2.60
CA GLY A 47 10.95 41.43 1.93
C GLY A 47 12.14 41.24 2.87
N ILE A 48 11.96 40.50 3.96
CA ILE A 48 13.02 40.23 4.94
C ILE A 48 13.83 39.02 4.47
N ASP A 49 15.16 39.12 4.48
CA ASP A 49 16.04 37.98 4.21
C ASP A 49 15.94 36.98 5.38
N VAL A 50 15.60 35.74 5.04
CA VAL A 50 15.38 34.61 5.95
C VAL A 50 16.15 33.38 5.49
N SER A 51 17.09 33.54 4.57
CA SER A 51 17.89 32.44 4.00
C SER A 51 18.75 31.74 5.04
N HIS A 52 19.16 32.45 6.10
CA HIS A 52 19.92 31.91 7.22
C HIS A 52 19.07 31.15 8.26
N LEU A 53 17.74 31.29 8.24
CA LEU A 53 16.85 30.60 9.20
C LEU A 53 16.69 29.11 8.85
N ALA A 54 17.27 28.24 9.68
CA ALA A 54 17.31 26.79 9.45
C ALA A 54 15.90 26.16 9.39
N ASP A 55 15.51 25.61 8.23
CA ASP A 55 14.26 24.84 8.10
C ASP A 55 14.45 23.39 8.58
N ARG A 56 14.15 23.13 9.85
CA ARG A 56 14.13 21.78 10.44
C ARG A 56 13.17 20.78 9.75
N ARG A 57 12.36 21.21 8.76
CA ARG A 57 11.56 20.30 7.91
C ARG A 57 12.40 19.61 6.83
N VAL A 58 13.54 20.17 6.43
CA VAL A 58 14.44 19.54 5.47
C VAL A 58 15.25 18.49 6.22
N ARG A 59 14.62 17.33 6.47
CA ARG A 59 15.28 16.23 7.18
C ARG A 59 16.53 15.72 6.45
N HIS A 60 16.56 15.87 5.12
CA HIS A 60 17.70 15.48 4.29
C HIS A 60 17.92 16.53 3.20
N THR A 61 19.08 17.17 3.20
CA THR A 61 19.53 17.95 2.04
C THR A 61 19.76 17.01 0.87
N GLU A 62 19.70 17.53 -0.37
CA GLU A 62 19.94 16.75 -1.58
C GLU A 62 21.28 16.00 -1.54
N ARG A 63 22.32 16.65 -1.02
CA ARG A 63 23.65 16.07 -0.79
C ARG A 63 23.60 14.83 0.10
N ILE A 64 22.95 14.91 1.27
CA ILE A 64 22.85 13.80 2.22
C ILE A 64 22.08 12.62 1.62
N LEU A 65 21.02 12.91 0.84
CA LEU A 65 20.25 11.86 0.17
C LEU A 65 21.07 11.15 -0.91
N ASN A 66 21.86 11.89 -1.69
CA ASN A 66 22.71 11.33 -2.73
C ASN A 66 23.81 10.44 -2.11
N GLU A 67 24.50 10.92 -1.08
CA GLU A 67 25.49 10.14 -0.31
C GLU A 67 24.88 8.83 0.23
N ALA A 68 23.66 8.89 0.78
CA ALA A 68 22.97 7.72 1.27
C ALA A 68 22.56 6.73 0.16
N VAL A 69 22.20 7.22 -1.02
CA VAL A 69 21.84 6.40 -2.19
C VAL A 69 23.07 5.67 -2.75
N VAL A 70 24.19 6.37 -2.94
CA VAL A 70 25.44 5.78 -3.42
C VAL A 70 25.94 4.69 -2.47
N ALA A 71 25.83 4.91 -1.16
CA ALA A 71 26.25 3.94 -0.16
C ALA A 71 25.31 2.73 0.00
N SER A 72 24.14 2.73 -0.66
CA SER A 72 23.07 1.74 -0.43
C SER A 72 22.79 0.87 -1.66
N THR A 73 22.20 -0.30 -1.43
CA THR A 73 21.75 -1.23 -2.49
C THR A 73 20.23 -1.35 -2.58
N SER A 74 19.51 -0.71 -1.64
CA SER A 74 18.04 -0.66 -1.61
C SER A 74 17.53 0.60 -0.91
N VAL A 75 16.31 1.02 -1.25
CA VAL A 75 15.61 2.14 -0.58
C VAL A 75 15.49 1.90 0.94
N GLN A 76 15.31 0.66 1.38
CA GLN A 76 15.22 0.34 2.80
C GLN A 76 16.54 0.63 3.52
N GLU A 77 17.67 0.37 2.87
CA GLU A 77 18.99 0.66 3.39
C GLU A 77 19.27 2.17 3.41
N VAL A 78 18.81 2.91 2.38
CA VAL A 78 18.83 4.38 2.35
C VAL A 78 18.08 4.94 3.56
N VAL A 79 16.85 4.49 3.79
CA VAL A 79 16.03 4.93 4.93
C VAL A 79 16.75 4.66 6.27
N ARG A 80 17.38 3.49 6.43
CA ARG A 80 18.16 3.17 7.64
C ARG A 80 19.39 4.08 7.80
N ARG A 81 20.15 4.33 6.72
CA ARG A 81 21.33 5.22 6.74
C ARG A 81 20.97 6.67 7.04
N LEU A 82 19.79 7.10 6.60
CA LEU A 82 19.23 8.41 6.93
C LEU A 82 18.74 8.51 8.39
N GLY A 83 18.95 7.46 9.21
CA GLY A 83 18.52 7.42 10.61
C GLY A 83 17.00 7.33 10.78
N LEU A 84 16.28 7.00 9.70
CA LEU A 84 14.82 6.88 9.73
C LEU A 84 14.43 5.44 10.02
N SER A 85 13.42 5.27 10.88
CA SER A 85 12.83 3.96 11.08
C SER A 85 12.12 3.51 9.78
N PRO A 86 12.33 2.25 9.33
CA PRO A 86 11.74 1.71 8.11
C PRO A 86 10.25 1.35 8.27
N VAL A 87 9.53 2.06 9.15
CA VAL A 87 8.11 1.92 9.43
C VAL A 87 7.37 3.20 9.03
N GLY A 88 6.10 3.07 8.64
CA GLY A 88 5.34 4.17 8.07
C GLY A 88 5.83 4.55 6.65
N GLY A 89 5.13 5.47 5.99
CA GLY A 89 5.35 5.86 4.59
C GLY A 89 6.72 6.50 4.25
N ASN A 90 7.74 6.33 5.10
CA ASN A 90 9.09 6.84 4.91
C ASN A 90 9.74 6.32 3.63
N HIS A 91 9.60 5.02 3.32
CA HIS A 91 10.10 4.45 2.06
C HIS A 91 9.47 5.17 0.87
N THR A 92 8.16 5.37 0.89
CA THR A 92 7.41 6.07 -0.15
C THR A 92 7.87 7.51 -0.30
N HIS A 93 8.07 8.22 0.81
CA HIS A 93 8.53 9.60 0.81
C HIS A 93 9.95 9.73 0.24
N ILE A 94 10.89 8.88 0.68
CA ILE A 94 12.26 8.88 0.18
C ILE A 94 12.31 8.49 -1.31
N SER A 95 11.58 7.46 -1.74
CA SER A 95 11.50 7.09 -3.16
C SER A 95 10.98 8.24 -4.03
N ARG A 96 9.94 8.96 -3.59
CA ARG A 96 9.43 10.13 -4.32
C ARG A 96 10.47 11.23 -4.42
N ARG A 97 11.25 11.45 -3.37
CA ARG A 97 12.27 12.49 -3.34
C ARG A 97 13.47 12.16 -4.22
N ILE A 98 13.92 10.90 -4.21
CA ILE A 98 14.95 10.39 -5.14
C ILE A 98 14.51 10.63 -6.59
N ALA A 99 13.27 10.26 -6.92
CA ALA A 99 12.72 10.46 -8.27
C ALA A 99 12.61 11.94 -8.65
N ALA A 100 12.17 12.80 -7.73
CA ALA A 100 12.05 14.24 -7.97
C ALA A 100 13.40 14.93 -8.21
N LEU A 101 14.47 14.42 -7.60
CA LEU A 101 15.84 14.94 -7.75
C LEU A 101 16.62 14.26 -8.88
N GLY A 102 16.03 13.27 -9.56
CA GLY A 102 16.69 12.57 -10.67
C GLY A 102 17.95 11.80 -10.25
N ILE A 103 18.05 11.36 -8.99
CA ILE A 103 19.22 10.62 -8.49
C ILE A 103 19.21 9.20 -9.10
N ASP A 104 20.33 8.80 -9.69
CA ASP A 104 20.47 7.45 -10.26
C ASP A 104 20.43 6.38 -9.16
N ILE A 105 19.58 5.38 -9.36
CA ILE A 105 19.39 4.21 -8.48
C ILE A 105 19.48 2.90 -9.27
N SER A 106 20.06 2.92 -10.47
CA SER A 106 20.23 1.76 -11.34
C SER A 106 20.96 0.59 -10.67
N HIS A 107 21.83 0.88 -9.70
CA HIS A 107 22.57 -0.12 -8.92
C HIS A 107 21.71 -0.86 -7.87
N PHE A 108 20.48 -0.41 -7.60
CA PHE A 108 19.60 -1.09 -6.65
C PHE A 108 19.11 -2.42 -7.23
N ARG A 109 19.40 -3.52 -6.53
CA ARG A 109 18.98 -4.87 -6.96
C ARG A 109 17.56 -5.15 -6.46
N PRO A 110 16.55 -5.32 -7.34
CA PRO A 110 15.21 -5.67 -6.90
C PRO A 110 15.20 -7.10 -6.36
N GLN A 111 14.91 -7.26 -5.07
CA GLN A 111 14.72 -8.57 -4.45
C GLN A 111 13.38 -9.17 -4.92
N ARG A 112 13.39 -9.91 -6.04
CA ARG A 112 12.20 -10.64 -6.52
C ARG A 112 11.89 -11.80 -5.59
N ARG A 113 11.01 -11.61 -4.61
CA ARG A 113 10.34 -12.72 -3.92
C ARG A 113 9.39 -13.41 -4.90
N ARG A 114 9.84 -14.47 -5.56
CA ARG A 114 8.92 -15.37 -6.26
C ARG A 114 8.20 -16.22 -5.19
N PRO A 115 6.88 -16.08 -4.99
CA PRO A 115 6.18 -17.03 -4.14
C PRO A 115 6.32 -18.41 -4.76
N ALA A 116 6.66 -19.42 -3.95
CA ALA A 116 6.65 -20.81 -4.39
C ALA A 116 5.29 -21.12 -5.03
N ARG A 117 5.29 -21.55 -6.29
CA ARG A 117 4.06 -21.99 -6.96
C ARG A 117 3.59 -23.25 -6.25
N ARG A 118 2.54 -23.17 -5.44
CA ARG A 118 1.81 -24.37 -5.00
C ARG A 118 1.34 -25.10 -6.26
N THR A 119 1.69 -26.38 -6.38
CA THR A 119 1.24 -27.25 -7.46
C THR A 119 -0.28 -27.39 -7.40
N ALA A 120 -0.91 -27.77 -8.53
CA ALA A 120 -2.35 -28.02 -8.56
C ALA A 120 -2.76 -29.06 -7.52
N ASP A 121 -1.95 -30.11 -7.33
CA ASP A 121 -2.18 -31.16 -6.32
C ASP A 121 -2.18 -30.63 -4.88
N ALA A 122 -1.33 -29.64 -4.58
CA ALA A 122 -1.31 -29.02 -3.26
C ALA A 122 -2.50 -28.06 -3.02
N LEU A 123 -3.24 -27.69 -4.07
CA LEU A 123 -4.45 -26.87 -3.96
C LEU A 123 -5.72 -27.71 -3.93
N LEU A 124 -5.72 -28.87 -4.60
CA LEU A 124 -6.85 -29.76 -4.74
C LEU A 124 -6.82 -30.91 -3.71
N SER A 125 -6.57 -30.55 -2.46
CA SER A 125 -6.44 -31.47 -1.34
C SER A 125 -7.44 -31.14 -0.23
N LEU A 126 -7.61 -32.07 0.71
CA LEU A 126 -8.36 -31.80 1.93
C LEU A 126 -7.60 -30.75 2.76
N GLY A 127 -8.29 -29.66 3.10
CA GLY A 127 -7.80 -28.64 4.03
C GLY A 127 -8.33 -28.86 5.45
N SER A 128 -8.14 -27.85 6.30
CA SER A 128 -8.72 -27.79 7.65
C SER A 128 -9.66 -26.58 7.75
N PRO A 129 -10.75 -26.64 8.55
CA PRO A 129 -11.58 -25.48 8.91
C PRO A 129 -10.78 -24.31 9.52
N ASP A 130 -9.65 -24.60 10.17
CA ASP A 130 -8.76 -23.57 10.73
C ASP A 130 -7.81 -22.98 9.68
N GLY A 131 -7.75 -23.59 8.50
CA GLY A 131 -6.95 -23.14 7.38
C GLY A 131 -7.58 -21.93 6.68
N GLY A 132 -6.77 -21.06 6.08
CA GLY A 132 -7.32 -19.99 5.25
C GLY A 132 -8.06 -20.54 4.02
N ARG A 133 -9.23 -19.98 3.67
CA ARG A 133 -9.99 -20.36 2.46
C ARG A 133 -9.17 -20.13 1.19
N VAL A 134 -9.06 -21.17 0.36
CA VAL A 134 -8.43 -21.05 -0.95
C VAL A 134 -9.33 -20.23 -1.88
N PRO A 135 -8.82 -19.17 -2.54
CA PRO A 135 -9.63 -18.40 -3.47
C PRO A 135 -10.11 -19.24 -4.66
N GLY A 136 -11.41 -19.20 -4.98
CA GLY A 136 -12.02 -20.01 -6.04
C GLY A 136 -11.34 -19.88 -7.41
N ARG A 137 -10.80 -18.70 -7.75
CA ARG A 137 -10.01 -18.51 -8.99
C ARG A 137 -8.80 -19.44 -9.10
N ARG A 138 -8.18 -19.81 -7.97
CA ARG A 138 -7.03 -20.73 -7.93
C ARG A 138 -7.49 -22.18 -8.11
N LEU A 139 -8.59 -22.56 -7.47
CA LEU A 139 -9.21 -23.87 -7.62
C LEU A 139 -9.67 -24.09 -9.05
N ARG A 140 -10.40 -23.13 -9.65
CA ARG A 140 -10.80 -23.19 -11.08
C ARG A 140 -9.59 -23.39 -11.98
N ARG A 141 -8.52 -22.62 -11.80
CA ARG A 141 -7.29 -22.76 -12.60
C ARG A 141 -6.68 -24.16 -12.46
N ALA A 142 -6.65 -24.70 -11.24
CA ALA A 142 -6.13 -26.04 -11.00
C ALA A 142 -6.99 -27.12 -11.67
N LEU A 143 -8.32 -27.02 -11.57
CA LEU A 143 -9.28 -27.92 -12.22
C LEU A 143 -9.11 -27.93 -13.74
N LEU A 144 -9.06 -26.74 -14.37
CA LEU A 144 -8.82 -26.62 -15.81
C LEU A 144 -7.45 -27.19 -16.22
N GLY A 145 -6.42 -26.97 -15.38
CA GLY A 145 -5.10 -27.55 -15.59
C GLY A 145 -5.05 -29.08 -15.52
N LEU A 146 -6.04 -29.72 -14.88
CA LEU A 146 -6.22 -31.17 -14.84
C LEU A 146 -7.20 -31.70 -15.91
N GLY A 147 -7.61 -30.86 -16.86
CA GLY A 147 -8.50 -31.23 -17.95
C GLY A 147 -9.99 -31.29 -17.59
N VAL A 148 -10.41 -30.69 -16.47
CA VAL A 148 -11.84 -30.48 -16.21
C VAL A 148 -12.41 -29.53 -17.27
N PRO A 149 -13.52 -29.87 -17.94
CA PRO A 149 -14.14 -28.99 -18.93
C PRO A 149 -14.48 -27.62 -18.34
N ASP A 150 -14.26 -26.54 -19.10
CA ASP A 150 -14.68 -25.19 -18.72
C ASP A 150 -16.17 -24.99 -19.03
N ALA A 151 -17.01 -25.86 -18.47
CA ALA A 151 -18.46 -25.89 -18.67
C ALA A 151 -19.18 -26.10 -17.34
N CYS A 152 -20.41 -25.59 -17.25
CA CYS A 152 -21.26 -25.78 -16.09
C CYS A 152 -21.63 -27.26 -15.95
N ALA A 153 -21.34 -27.87 -14.79
CA ALA A 153 -21.65 -29.27 -14.52
C ALA A 153 -23.16 -29.58 -14.41
N MET A 154 -24.04 -28.57 -14.47
CA MET A 154 -25.50 -28.75 -14.40
C MET A 154 -26.23 -28.49 -15.71
N CYS A 155 -25.74 -27.58 -16.54
CA CYS A 155 -26.46 -27.13 -17.75
C CYS A 155 -25.53 -26.96 -18.96
N ASP A 156 -24.29 -27.43 -18.86
CA ASP A 156 -23.26 -27.41 -19.90
C ASP A 156 -22.90 -26.03 -20.47
N THR A 157 -23.42 -24.94 -19.88
CA THR A 157 -23.07 -23.58 -20.27
C THR A 157 -21.57 -23.37 -20.16
N GLY A 158 -20.95 -23.00 -21.28
CA GLY A 158 -19.52 -22.75 -21.38
C GLY A 158 -19.06 -21.45 -20.71
N PRO A 159 -17.83 -21.01 -20.99
CA PRO A 159 -17.24 -19.81 -20.40
C PRO A 159 -17.63 -18.53 -21.17
N GLU A 160 -18.66 -18.59 -22.01
CA GLU A 160 -19.20 -17.47 -22.78
C GLU A 160 -20.72 -17.45 -22.64
N TRP A 161 -21.28 -16.25 -22.49
CA TRP A 161 -22.70 -16.00 -22.48
C TRP A 161 -23.00 -14.74 -23.26
N ASN A 162 -23.87 -14.84 -24.27
CA ASN A 162 -24.25 -13.70 -25.13
C ASN A 162 -23.03 -12.96 -25.70
N GLY A 163 -22.04 -13.69 -26.22
CA GLY A 163 -20.80 -13.13 -26.79
C GLY A 163 -19.84 -12.52 -25.76
N ASN A 164 -20.11 -12.65 -24.45
CA ASN A 164 -19.28 -12.09 -23.38
C ASN A 164 -18.69 -13.19 -22.49
N PRO A 165 -17.48 -13.01 -21.94
CA PRO A 165 -16.89 -13.98 -21.03
C PRO A 165 -17.74 -14.22 -19.79
N LEU A 166 -18.21 -15.46 -19.61
CA LEU A 166 -18.88 -15.93 -18.43
C LEU A 166 -17.89 -16.68 -17.54
N ARG A 167 -17.62 -16.14 -16.36
CA ARG A 167 -16.79 -16.83 -15.38
C ARG A 167 -17.62 -17.88 -14.64
N LEU A 168 -17.35 -19.15 -14.89
CA LEU A 168 -17.87 -20.23 -14.06
C LEU A 168 -17.29 -20.14 -12.63
N GLU A 169 -18.15 -20.41 -11.66
CA GLU A 169 -17.87 -20.39 -10.23
C GLU A 169 -17.51 -21.80 -9.75
N VAL A 170 -16.66 -21.88 -8.72
CA VAL A 170 -16.33 -23.15 -8.07
C VAL A 170 -17.34 -23.39 -6.96
N ASP A 171 -18.07 -24.49 -7.05
CA ASP A 171 -18.98 -24.98 -6.02
C ASP A 171 -18.37 -26.20 -5.32
N HIS A 172 -18.53 -26.23 -4.00
CA HIS A 172 -18.19 -27.36 -3.14
C HIS A 172 -19.46 -28.17 -2.95
N VAL A 173 -19.48 -29.41 -3.43
CA VAL A 173 -20.68 -30.27 -3.44
C VAL A 173 -21.22 -30.49 -2.02
N ASN A 174 -20.33 -30.67 -1.04
CA ASN A 174 -20.69 -30.79 0.37
C ASN A 174 -20.93 -29.45 1.10
N GLY A 175 -20.60 -28.32 0.48
CA GLY A 175 -20.67 -26.98 1.09
C GLY A 175 -19.48 -26.60 1.98
N GLU A 176 -18.54 -27.51 2.20
CA GLU A 176 -17.40 -27.33 3.08
C GLU A 176 -16.24 -26.68 2.34
N TRP A 177 -16.01 -25.40 2.60
CA TRP A 177 -15.03 -24.59 1.87
C TRP A 177 -13.58 -25.04 2.03
N TRP A 178 -13.28 -25.85 3.05
CA TRP A 178 -11.95 -26.42 3.28
C TRP A 178 -11.71 -27.72 2.52
N ASP A 179 -12.76 -28.40 2.04
CA ASP A 179 -12.64 -29.66 1.30
C ASP A 179 -12.42 -29.39 -0.19
N ASN A 180 -11.16 -29.12 -0.57
CA ASN A 180 -10.80 -28.79 -1.95
C ASN A 180 -10.43 -30.02 -2.79
N ARG A 181 -10.74 -31.23 -2.31
CA ARG A 181 -10.51 -32.44 -3.11
C ARG A 181 -11.25 -32.36 -4.44
N ARG A 182 -10.62 -32.83 -5.51
CA ARG A 182 -11.14 -32.69 -6.89
C ARG A 182 -12.57 -33.21 -7.02
N GLU A 183 -12.88 -34.34 -6.42
CA GLU A 183 -14.18 -35.00 -6.42
C GLU A 183 -15.29 -34.18 -5.72
N ASN A 184 -14.93 -33.26 -4.83
CA ASN A 184 -15.88 -32.39 -4.13
C ASN A 184 -16.09 -31.04 -4.84
N LEU A 185 -15.34 -30.77 -5.92
CA LEU A 185 -15.42 -29.49 -6.64
C LEU A 185 -16.10 -29.66 -7.98
N ARG A 186 -17.00 -28.72 -8.32
CA ARG A 186 -17.57 -28.61 -9.67
C ARG A 186 -17.59 -27.15 -10.13
N LEU A 187 -17.56 -26.95 -11.45
CA LEU A 187 -17.75 -25.64 -12.06
C LEU A 187 -19.23 -25.43 -12.36
N LEU A 188 -19.80 -24.33 -11.90
CA LEU A 188 -21.20 -23.97 -12.16
C LEU A 188 -21.28 -22.57 -12.77
N CYS A 189 -22.25 -22.33 -13.66
CA CYS A 189 -22.58 -20.97 -14.06
C CYS A 189 -23.25 -20.24 -12.87
N PRO A 190 -23.23 -18.89 -12.83
CA PRO A 190 -23.84 -18.13 -11.72
C PRO A 190 -25.31 -18.48 -11.47
N ASN A 191 -26.06 -18.77 -12.53
CA ASN A 191 -27.48 -19.15 -12.42
C ASN A 191 -27.65 -20.52 -11.75
N CYS A 192 -26.96 -21.55 -12.24
CA CYS A 192 -27.01 -22.88 -11.62
C CYS A 192 -26.42 -22.90 -10.21
N HIS A 193 -25.38 -22.11 -9.94
CA HIS A 193 -24.85 -22.01 -8.58
C HIS A 193 -25.86 -21.37 -7.63
N SER A 194 -26.63 -20.36 -8.07
CA SER A 194 -27.63 -19.69 -7.22
C SER A 194 -28.74 -20.61 -6.68
N VAL A 195 -29.00 -21.72 -7.36
CA VAL A 195 -30.04 -22.69 -6.99
C VAL A 195 -29.51 -23.85 -6.15
N THR A 196 -28.20 -23.94 -5.88
CA THR A 196 -27.67 -24.99 -5.00
C THR A 196 -28.04 -24.72 -3.54
N ASP A 197 -28.16 -25.79 -2.75
CA ASP A 197 -28.38 -25.68 -1.30
C ASP A 197 -27.19 -25.03 -0.59
N THR A 198 -25.99 -25.15 -1.16
CA THR A 198 -24.72 -24.62 -0.62
C THR A 198 -24.51 -23.13 -0.96
N TYR A 199 -25.34 -22.55 -1.84
CA TYR A 199 -25.13 -21.21 -2.37
C TYR A 199 -25.01 -20.16 -1.27
N ARG A 200 -23.88 -19.44 -1.26
CA ARG A 200 -23.57 -18.38 -0.28
C ARG A 200 -23.81 -18.78 1.19
N GLY A 201 -23.65 -20.06 1.52
CA GLY A 201 -23.84 -20.56 2.88
C GLY A 201 -25.30 -20.74 3.28
N ARG A 202 -26.22 -20.93 2.32
CA ARG A 202 -27.63 -21.26 2.57
C ARG A 202 -27.78 -22.53 3.43
N LYS A 203 -26.94 -23.54 3.24
CA LYS A 203 -26.85 -24.74 4.08
C LYS A 203 -26.03 -24.55 5.36
N ARG A 204 -26.23 -23.46 6.11
CA ARG A 204 -25.77 -23.40 7.50
C ARG A 204 -26.77 -24.15 8.35
N VAL A 205 -26.46 -25.41 8.66
CA VAL A 205 -27.13 -26.14 9.74
C VAL A 205 -26.96 -25.28 10.98
N SER A 206 -28.06 -24.67 11.44
CA SER A 206 -28.13 -24.12 12.79
C SER A 206 -27.89 -25.30 13.73
N THR A 207 -26.72 -25.33 14.37
CA THR A 207 -26.45 -26.27 15.46
C THR A 207 -27.55 -26.07 16.52
N PRO A 208 -28.24 -27.13 16.98
CA PRO A 208 -29.14 -27.03 18.12
C PRO A 208 -28.40 -26.65 19.40
#